data_AF-A0A6P0XAZ5-F1
#
_entry.id   AF-A0A6P0XAZ5-F1
#
_cell.length_a   1.000
_cell.length_b   1.000
_cell.length_c   1.000
_cell.angle_alpha   90.00
_cell.angle_beta   90.00
_cell.angle_gamma   90.00
#
_symmetry.space_group_name_H-M   'P 1'
#
loop_
_entity.id
_entity.type
_entity.pdbx_description
1 polymer ?
#
loop_
_entity_poly.entity_id
_entity_poly.type
_entity_poly.pdbx_seq_one_letter_code
_entity_poly.pdbx_strand_id
1 'polypeptide(L)'
;MVYYSGHGAYRENDNSYYLIPHDTDNNDLEETALSSENFNDKLRQIKSKRLLVIIDSCHAAGMARSRDEQKQLFSKILSGFEAKAYPKISVDNWENGEGIAVFTSSKDSESSWIRPEKKMSIYTYHLIEALKGRGNKEGHNNVKVSNLMNYLSDKVPESAKKHWEVKQTPNFDLMAEDFTIALLKR
;
A
#
# COMPACT_ATOMS: atom_id res chain seq x y z
N MET A 1 -2.85 -6.67 12.33
CA MET A 1 -2.28 -6.00 11.14
C MET A 1 -2.91 -6.64 9.92
N VAL A 2 -3.33 -5.83 8.95
CA VAL A 2 -3.74 -6.28 7.62
C VAL A 2 -2.72 -5.73 6.63
N TYR A 3 -2.16 -6.59 5.78
CA TYR A 3 -1.18 -6.22 4.77
C TYR A 3 -1.62 -6.78 3.43
N TYR A 4 -1.81 -5.90 2.45
CA TYR A 4 -2.02 -6.28 1.05
C TYR A 4 -0.83 -5.80 0.23
N SER A 5 -0.29 -6.68 -0.61
CA SER A 5 0.66 -6.30 -1.66
C SER A 5 0.29 -7.04 -2.94
N GLY A 6 0.14 -6.30 -4.02
CA GLY A 6 -0.35 -6.86 -5.26
C GLY A 6 -0.84 -5.79 -6.22
N HIS A 7 -1.65 -6.23 -7.17
CA HIS A 7 -2.16 -5.36 -8.22
C HIS A 7 -3.44 -4.67 -7.79
N GLY A 8 -3.64 -3.47 -8.31
CA GLY A 8 -4.90 -2.76 -8.20
C GLY A 8 -5.26 -2.13 -9.53
N ALA A 9 -6.55 -2.00 -9.76
CA ALA A 9 -7.11 -1.48 -11.00
C ALA A 9 -8.28 -0.55 -10.67
N TYR A 10 -8.30 0.62 -11.29
CA TYR A 10 -9.42 1.54 -11.18
C TYR A 10 -10.29 1.44 -12.43
N ARG A 11 -11.59 1.29 -12.26
CA ARG A 11 -12.57 1.18 -13.35
C ARG A 11 -13.32 2.50 -13.46
N GLU A 12 -13.26 3.13 -14.63
CA GLU A 12 -13.92 4.44 -14.83
C GLU A 12 -15.44 4.36 -14.88
N ASN A 13 -15.98 3.24 -15.40
CA ASN A 13 -17.42 3.10 -15.66
C ASN A 13 -18.29 3.20 -14.39
N ASP A 14 -17.78 2.74 -13.25
CA ASP A 14 -18.43 2.70 -11.95
C ASP A 14 -17.64 3.47 -10.88
N ASN A 15 -16.58 4.18 -11.31
CA ASN A 15 -15.70 4.96 -10.44
C ASN A 15 -15.13 4.14 -9.26
N SER A 16 -14.86 2.85 -9.44
CA SER A 16 -14.45 1.95 -8.36
C SER A 16 -13.01 1.46 -8.49
N TYR A 17 -12.36 1.29 -7.33
CA TYR A 17 -11.04 0.69 -7.25
C TYR A 17 -11.15 -0.77 -6.82
N TYR A 18 -10.35 -1.63 -7.44
CA TYR A 18 -10.30 -3.05 -7.15
C TYR A 18 -8.89 -3.48 -6.78
N LEU A 19 -8.77 -4.27 -5.72
CA LEU A 19 -7.61 -5.11 -5.44
C LEU A 19 -7.76 -6.38 -6.29
N ILE A 20 -6.68 -6.82 -6.93
CA ILE A 20 -6.70 -7.89 -7.92
C ILE A 20 -5.97 -9.13 -7.38
N PRO A 21 -6.69 -10.08 -6.74
CA PRO A 21 -6.20 -11.42 -6.44
C PRO A 21 -5.70 -12.18 -7.68
N HIS A 22 -4.92 -13.24 -7.46
CA HIS A 22 -4.31 -14.02 -8.55
C HIS A 22 -5.31 -14.76 -9.45
N ASP A 23 -6.50 -15.03 -8.93
CA ASP A 23 -7.61 -15.80 -9.50
C ASP A 23 -8.72 -14.89 -10.03
N THR A 24 -8.44 -13.59 -10.13
CA THR A 24 -9.33 -12.62 -10.76
C THR A 24 -9.55 -12.95 -12.24
N ASP A 25 -10.81 -13.07 -12.66
CA ASP A 25 -11.20 -13.16 -14.07
C ASP A 25 -11.46 -11.75 -14.62
N ASN A 26 -10.73 -11.38 -15.67
CA ASN A 26 -10.88 -10.08 -16.33
C ASN A 26 -12.27 -9.87 -16.96
N ASN A 27 -13.01 -10.94 -17.24
CA ASN A 27 -14.37 -10.87 -17.75
C ASN A 27 -15.42 -10.76 -16.64
N ASP A 28 -15.04 -11.02 -15.38
CA ASP A 28 -15.95 -11.04 -14.22
C ASP A 28 -15.29 -10.43 -12.98
N LEU A 29 -14.88 -9.17 -13.11
CA LEU A 29 -14.15 -8.45 -12.06
C LEU A 29 -15.02 -8.14 -10.85
N GLU A 30 -16.33 -8.06 -11.01
CA GLU A 30 -17.26 -7.78 -9.91
C GLU A 30 -17.32 -8.93 -8.90
N GLU A 31 -17.29 -10.17 -9.39
CA GLU A 31 -17.37 -11.36 -8.54
C GLU A 31 -15.99 -11.89 -8.13
N THR A 32 -14.94 -11.63 -8.93
CA THR A 32 -13.62 -12.25 -8.73
C THR A 32 -12.54 -11.28 -8.22
N ALA A 33 -12.73 -9.97 -8.36
CA ALA A 33 -11.85 -8.97 -7.75
C ALA A 33 -12.43 -8.46 -6.43
N LEU A 34 -11.58 -7.86 -5.59
CA LEU A 34 -12.00 -7.31 -4.31
C LEU A 34 -12.13 -5.79 -4.41
N SER A 35 -13.36 -5.27 -4.45
CA SER A 35 -13.58 -3.82 -4.46
C SER A 35 -13.02 -3.17 -3.20
N SER A 36 -12.45 -1.97 -3.35
CA SER A 36 -11.93 -1.18 -2.23
C SER A 36 -13.02 -0.83 -1.23
N GLU A 37 -14.26 -0.63 -1.69
CA GLU A 37 -15.41 -0.38 -0.83
C GLU A 37 -15.68 -1.57 0.09
N ASN A 38 -15.87 -2.78 -0.48
CA ASN A 38 -16.09 -3.99 0.30
C ASN A 38 -14.92 -4.25 1.26
N PHE A 39 -13.68 -4.13 0.78
CA PHE A 39 -12.52 -4.29 1.63
C PHE A 39 -12.50 -3.29 2.79
N ASN A 40 -12.74 -2.00 2.54
CA ASN A 40 -12.79 -0.97 3.57
C ASN A 40 -13.92 -1.23 4.59
N ASP A 41 -15.08 -1.69 4.14
CA ASP A 41 -16.20 -2.02 5.01
C ASP A 41 -15.90 -3.24 5.90
N LYS A 42 -15.23 -4.26 5.36
CA LYS A 42 -14.74 -5.39 6.16
C LYS A 42 -13.68 -4.98 7.16
N LEU A 43 -12.76 -4.08 6.78
CA LEU A 43 -11.79 -3.53 7.71
C LEU A 43 -12.47 -2.82 8.89
N ARG A 44 -13.48 -1.97 8.62
CA ARG A 44 -14.24 -1.25 9.65
C ARG A 44 -14.91 -2.17 10.66
N GLN A 45 -15.27 -3.39 10.25
CA GLN A 45 -15.89 -4.39 11.12
C GLN A 45 -14.89 -5.12 12.05
N ILE A 46 -13.58 -4.94 11.87
CA ILE A 46 -12.56 -5.58 12.71
C ILE A 46 -12.58 -4.95 14.10
N LYS A 47 -13.06 -5.72 15.09
CA LYS A 47 -13.03 -5.35 16.51
C LYS A 47 -11.63 -5.56 17.07
N SER A 48 -10.82 -4.51 17.07
CA SER A 48 -9.47 -4.53 17.66
C SER A 48 -9.14 -3.19 18.32
N LYS A 49 -8.38 -3.22 19.42
CA LYS A 49 -7.90 -1.98 20.06
C LYS A 49 -6.97 -1.20 19.14
N ARG A 50 -6.12 -1.93 18.40
CA ARG A 50 -5.10 -1.38 17.51
C ARG A 50 -5.10 -2.08 16.17
N LEU A 51 -5.21 -1.33 15.10
CA LEU A 51 -5.23 -1.84 13.74
C LEU A 51 -4.22 -1.08 12.87
N LEU A 52 -3.24 -1.80 12.33
CA LEU A 52 -2.39 -1.30 11.25
C LEU A 52 -2.85 -1.96 9.94
N VAL A 53 -3.30 -1.16 8.99
CA VAL A 53 -3.63 -1.54 7.63
C VAL A 53 -2.55 -0.99 6.71
N ILE A 54 -2.03 -1.83 5.82
CA ILE A 54 -1.01 -1.42 4.86
C ILE A 54 -1.42 -1.94 3.50
N ILE A 55 -1.53 -1.03 2.54
CA ILE A 55 -1.87 -1.32 1.15
C ILE A 55 -0.69 -0.93 0.28
N ASP A 56 0.13 -1.94 -0.01
CA ASP A 56 1.19 -1.87 -1.01
C ASP A 56 0.65 -2.29 -2.38
N SER A 57 -0.34 -1.53 -2.83
CA SER A 57 -1.00 -1.73 -4.11
C SER A 57 -0.76 -0.51 -4.98
N CYS A 58 -0.16 -0.76 -6.13
CA CYS A 58 -0.49 0.00 -7.32
C CYS A 58 -0.34 -0.95 -8.51
N HIS A 59 -1.07 -0.63 -9.58
CA HIS A 59 -0.94 -1.10 -10.95
C HIS A 59 -0.26 -2.48 -11.21
N ALA A 60 -0.97 -3.35 -11.94
CA ALA A 60 -0.47 -4.55 -12.61
C ALA A 60 0.83 -4.46 -13.45
N ALA A 61 1.45 -3.29 -13.61
CA ALA A 61 2.58 -3.05 -14.50
C ALA A 61 3.89 -2.72 -13.78
N GLY A 62 4.08 -3.14 -12.53
CA GLY A 62 5.36 -3.05 -11.82
C GLY A 62 6.56 -3.72 -12.53
N MET A 63 6.36 -4.37 -13.69
CA MET A 63 7.41 -4.94 -14.54
C MET A 63 7.82 -4.08 -15.74
N ALA A 64 7.06 -3.04 -16.09
CA ALA A 64 7.30 -2.23 -17.28
C ALA A 64 8.28 -1.09 -17.00
N ARG A 65 9.20 -0.85 -17.94
CA ARG A 65 10.35 0.05 -17.80
C ARG A 65 9.98 1.52 -18.01
N SER A 66 8.77 1.79 -18.51
CA SER A 66 8.26 3.14 -18.75
C SER A 66 6.75 3.22 -18.54
N ARG A 67 6.23 4.44 -18.32
CA ARG A 67 4.78 4.70 -18.17
C ARG A 67 3.96 4.30 -19.41
N ASP A 68 4.58 4.32 -20.59
CA ASP A 68 3.92 3.95 -21.85
C ASP A 68 3.87 2.44 -22.07
N GLU A 69 4.94 1.71 -21.69
CA GLU A 69 4.90 0.25 -21.61
C GLU A 69 3.88 -0.23 -20.58
N GLN A 70 3.73 0.53 -19.47
CA GLN A 70 2.73 0.26 -18.44
C GLN A 70 1.31 0.38 -19.00
N LYS A 71 0.99 1.50 -19.66
CA LYS A 71 -0.31 1.71 -20.30
C LYS A 71 -0.64 0.66 -21.36
N GLN A 72 0.34 0.25 -22.17
CA GLN A 72 0.15 -0.77 -23.21
C GLN A 72 -0.08 -2.16 -22.62
N LEU A 73 0.70 -2.56 -21.60
CA LEU A 73 0.50 -3.85 -20.95
C LEU A 73 -0.84 -3.89 -20.20
N PHE A 74 -1.24 -2.79 -19.57
CA PHE A 74 -2.50 -2.69 -18.84
C PHE A 74 -3.71 -2.73 -19.76
N SER A 75 -3.74 -1.88 -20.78
CA SER A 75 -4.85 -1.82 -21.74
C SER A 75 -5.07 -3.14 -22.48
N LYS A 76 -4.01 -3.96 -22.61
CA LYS A 76 -4.08 -5.29 -23.21
C LYS A 76 -4.65 -6.37 -22.27
N ILE A 77 -4.50 -6.21 -20.95
CA ILE A 77 -4.94 -7.20 -19.95
C ILE A 77 -6.30 -6.80 -19.33
N LEU A 78 -6.54 -5.51 -19.13
CA LEU A 78 -7.70 -4.92 -18.46
C LEU A 78 -8.21 -3.71 -19.27
N SER A 79 -8.85 -3.96 -20.40
CA SER A 79 -9.46 -2.89 -21.21
C SER A 79 -10.53 -2.16 -20.41
N GLY A 80 -10.47 -0.82 -20.34
CA GLY A 80 -11.41 0.01 -19.57
C GLY A 80 -10.97 0.32 -18.14
N PHE A 81 -9.74 -0.03 -17.76
CA PHE A 81 -9.16 0.30 -16.47
C PHE A 81 -8.06 1.35 -16.59
N GLU A 82 -7.94 2.17 -15.55
CA GLU A 82 -6.86 3.13 -15.38
C GLU A 82 -5.93 2.78 -14.22
N ALA A 83 -4.71 3.27 -14.33
CA ALA A 83 -3.74 3.26 -13.25
C ALA A 83 -4.00 4.42 -12.30
N LYS A 84 -4.65 4.13 -11.17
CA LYS A 84 -4.76 5.05 -10.02
C LYS A 84 -4.16 4.40 -8.78
N ALA A 85 -3.79 5.19 -7.77
CA ALA A 85 -3.47 4.63 -6.46
C ALA A 85 -4.73 4.17 -5.73
N TYR A 86 -4.56 3.36 -4.70
CA TYR A 86 -5.66 2.94 -3.83
C TYR A 86 -6.30 4.17 -3.18
N PRO A 87 -7.65 4.29 -3.16
CA PRO A 87 -8.33 5.46 -2.62
C PRO A 87 -8.01 5.64 -1.13
N LYS A 88 -7.89 6.89 -0.70
CA LYS A 88 -7.64 7.20 0.71
C LYS A 88 -8.74 6.58 1.59
N ILE A 89 -8.34 5.70 2.51
CA ILE A 89 -9.22 5.22 3.58
C ILE A 89 -9.19 6.28 4.68
N SER A 90 -10.25 7.07 4.80
CA SER A 90 -10.43 7.89 6.00
C SER A 90 -10.74 6.98 7.19
N VAL A 91 -10.04 7.24 8.29
CA VAL A 91 -10.23 6.58 9.57
C VAL A 91 -11.35 7.22 10.41
N ASP A 92 -11.92 8.35 9.96
CA ASP A 92 -12.86 9.18 10.75
C ASP A 92 -14.17 8.44 11.13
N ASN A 93 -14.51 7.37 10.39
CA ASN A 93 -15.74 6.59 10.59
C ASN A 93 -15.52 5.26 11.34
N TRP A 94 -14.37 5.08 12.01
CA TRP A 94 -14.11 3.85 12.76
C TRP A 94 -14.63 3.94 14.18
N GLU A 95 -15.69 3.19 14.46
CA GLU A 95 -16.23 3.09 15.82
C GLU A 95 -15.31 2.20 16.68
N ASN A 96 -14.69 2.78 17.72
CA ASN A 96 -14.02 2.10 18.85
C ASN A 96 -12.55 1.64 18.70
N GLY A 97 -11.76 2.28 17.83
CA GLY A 97 -10.30 2.05 17.80
C GLY A 97 -9.53 2.96 18.78
N GLU A 98 -8.68 2.39 19.66
CA GLU A 98 -7.71 3.16 20.47
C GLU A 98 -6.50 3.60 19.62
N GLY A 99 -6.24 2.94 18.48
CA GLY A 99 -5.20 3.33 17.52
C GLY A 99 -5.38 2.65 16.16
N ILE A 100 -5.70 3.41 15.12
CA ILE A 100 -5.85 2.89 13.76
C ILE A 100 -4.91 3.62 12.82
N ALA A 101 -4.06 2.89 12.12
CA ALA A 101 -3.14 3.43 11.14
C ALA A 101 -3.39 2.78 9.78
N VAL A 102 -3.60 3.57 8.74
CA VAL A 102 -3.72 3.12 7.35
C VAL A 102 -2.56 3.69 6.54
N PHE A 103 -1.74 2.82 5.97
CA PHE A 103 -0.62 3.20 5.13
C PHE A 103 -0.88 2.77 3.70
N THR A 104 -0.62 3.64 2.73
CA THR A 104 -0.58 3.29 1.31
C THR A 104 0.81 3.56 0.73
N SER A 105 1.23 2.71 -0.22
CA SER A 105 2.59 2.74 -0.77
C SER A 105 2.91 3.93 -1.68
N SER A 106 1.89 4.62 -2.18
CA SER A 106 1.99 5.79 -3.06
C SER A 106 0.77 6.72 -2.91
N LYS A 107 0.90 7.97 -3.36
CA LYS A 107 -0.21 8.93 -3.53
C LYS A 107 -0.96 8.69 -4.84
N ASP A 108 -2.18 9.23 -4.95
CA ASP A 108 -3.14 9.05 -6.05
C ASP A 108 -2.56 9.12 -7.48
N SER A 109 -1.61 10.03 -7.72
CA SER A 109 -0.99 10.24 -9.04
C SER A 109 0.33 9.48 -9.26
N GLU A 110 0.75 8.68 -8.28
CA GLU A 110 2.02 7.97 -8.23
C GLU A 110 1.82 6.45 -8.13
N SER A 111 2.84 5.72 -8.60
CA SER A 111 2.87 4.25 -8.57
C SER A 111 3.76 3.73 -7.43
N SER A 112 3.43 2.57 -6.86
CA SER A 112 4.32 1.65 -6.15
C SER A 112 5.18 0.82 -7.11
N TRP A 113 6.50 0.85 -6.91
CA TRP A 113 7.44 0.23 -7.83
C TRP A 113 8.08 -1.03 -7.27
N ILE A 114 8.35 -2.00 -8.16
CA ILE A 114 9.16 -3.15 -7.80
C ILE A 114 10.63 -2.74 -7.64
N ARG A 115 11.38 -3.40 -6.77
CA ARG A 115 12.83 -3.22 -6.74
C ARG A 115 13.52 -3.78 -8.00
N PRO A 116 14.72 -3.31 -8.38
CA PRO A 116 15.46 -3.83 -9.54
C PRO A 116 15.66 -5.35 -9.54
N GLU A 117 15.82 -5.95 -8.37
CA GLU A 117 16.00 -7.39 -8.21
C GLU A 117 14.70 -8.21 -8.40
N LYS A 118 13.56 -7.53 -8.56
CA LYS A 118 12.22 -8.11 -8.80
C LYS A 118 11.72 -9.11 -7.75
N LYS A 119 12.24 -9.04 -6.52
CA LYS A 119 11.83 -9.93 -5.41
C LYS A 119 10.71 -9.36 -4.53
N MET A 120 10.60 -8.04 -4.44
CA MET A 120 9.60 -7.33 -3.63
C MET A 120 9.50 -5.88 -4.09
N SER A 121 8.46 -5.17 -3.67
CA SER A 121 8.34 -3.74 -3.93
C SER A 121 9.36 -2.92 -3.13
N ILE A 122 9.62 -1.69 -3.59
CA ILE A 122 10.41 -0.70 -2.86
C ILE A 122 9.80 -0.47 -1.47
N TYR A 123 8.47 -0.38 -1.41
CA TYR A 123 7.74 -0.16 -0.16
C TYR A 123 7.88 -1.34 0.81
N THR A 124 7.58 -2.56 0.34
CA THR A 124 7.72 -3.80 1.12
C THR A 124 9.13 -3.92 1.70
N TYR A 125 10.16 -3.65 0.88
CA TYR A 125 11.55 -3.73 1.34
C TYR A 125 11.82 -2.79 2.51
N HIS A 126 11.49 -1.49 2.37
CA HIS A 126 11.73 -0.52 3.42
C HIS A 126 10.85 -0.73 4.65
N LEU A 127 9.65 -1.26 4.47
CA LEU A 127 8.79 -1.66 5.58
C LEU A 127 9.46 -2.76 6.41
N ILE A 128 10.00 -3.80 5.76
CA ILE A 128 10.73 -4.88 6.44
C ILE A 128 11.95 -4.31 7.19
N GLU A 129 12.69 -3.41 6.57
CA GLU A 129 13.86 -2.79 7.18
C GLU A 129 13.48 -1.93 8.41
N ALA A 130 12.39 -1.17 8.33
CA ALA A 130 11.87 -0.40 9.44
C ALA A 130 11.37 -1.30 10.59
N LEU A 131 10.70 -2.42 10.27
CA LEU A 131 10.26 -3.41 11.25
C LEU A 131 11.42 -4.11 11.96
N LYS A 132 12.59 -4.19 11.32
CA LYS A 132 13.85 -4.63 11.96
C LYS A 132 14.52 -3.56 12.82
N GLY A 133 13.90 -2.39 12.95
CA GLY A 133 14.40 -1.28 13.77
C GLY A 133 15.26 -0.27 13.02
N ARG A 134 15.37 -0.34 11.69
CA ARG A 134 16.03 0.76 10.96
C ARG A 134 15.19 2.02 11.10
N GLY A 135 15.83 3.12 11.50
CA GLY A 135 15.14 4.38 11.82
C GLY A 135 14.62 4.46 13.26
N ASN A 136 14.81 3.44 14.09
CA ASN A 136 14.59 3.55 15.52
C ASN A 136 15.70 4.39 16.18
N LYS A 137 15.33 5.08 17.26
CA LYS A 137 16.31 5.72 18.15
C LYS A 137 17.13 4.67 18.88
N GLU A 138 18.40 4.98 19.11
CA GLU A 138 19.31 4.11 19.85
C GLU A 138 18.75 3.80 21.25
N GLY A 139 18.89 2.55 21.69
CA GLY A 139 18.38 2.08 22.98
C GLY A 139 16.90 1.71 23.00
N HIS A 140 16.10 2.05 21.98
CA HIS A 140 14.70 1.66 21.89
C HIS A 140 14.54 0.25 21.31
N ASN A 141 13.87 -0.63 22.06
CA ASN A 141 13.65 -2.04 21.69
C ASN A 141 12.29 -2.30 21.05
N ASN A 142 11.53 -1.26 20.73
CA ASN A 142 10.21 -1.36 20.14
C ASN A 142 10.10 -0.46 18.90
N VAL A 143 9.49 -0.97 17.84
CA VAL A 143 9.16 -0.20 16.63
C VAL A 143 7.72 0.28 16.76
N LYS A 144 7.52 1.60 16.71
CA LYS A 144 6.20 2.23 16.72
C LYS A 144 5.70 2.59 15.32
N VAL A 145 4.42 2.90 15.20
CA VAL A 145 3.82 3.44 13.96
C VAL A 145 4.60 4.67 13.47
N SER A 146 4.92 5.60 14.36
CA SER A 146 5.70 6.79 14.03
C SER A 146 7.11 6.48 13.48
N ASN A 147 7.75 5.41 13.96
CA ASN A 147 9.05 4.97 13.41
C ASN A 147 8.90 4.50 11.96
N LEU A 148 7.86 3.72 11.68
CA LEU A 148 7.57 3.27 10.32
C LEU A 148 7.29 4.47 9.40
N MET A 149 6.44 5.41 9.84
CA MET A 149 6.11 6.61 9.05
C MET A 149 7.36 7.42 8.70
N ASN A 150 8.20 7.71 9.69
CA ASN A 150 9.42 8.49 9.48
C ASN A 150 10.39 7.79 8.53
N TYR A 151 10.63 6.49 8.72
CA TYR A 151 11.54 5.74 7.87
C TYR A 151 11.03 5.61 6.43
N LEU A 152 9.76 5.28 6.26
CA LEU A 152 9.15 5.10 4.95
C LEU A 152 9.05 6.42 4.18
N SER A 153 8.75 7.53 4.87
CA SER A 153 8.71 8.87 4.27
C SER A 153 10.06 9.30 3.69
N ASP A 154 11.17 8.83 4.27
CA ASP A 154 12.53 9.13 3.81
C ASP A 154 12.98 8.15 2.73
N LYS A 155 12.91 6.84 3.02
CA LYS A 155 13.60 5.83 2.20
C LYS A 155 12.86 5.39 0.96
N VAL A 156 11.53 5.43 0.95
CA VAL A 156 10.75 5.05 -0.23
C VAL A 156 10.97 6.06 -1.37
N PRO A 157 10.82 7.39 -1.19
CA PRO A 157 11.12 8.36 -2.24
C PRO A 157 12.57 8.32 -2.70
N GLU A 158 13.53 8.21 -1.76
CA GLU A 158 14.95 8.10 -2.07
C GLU A 158 15.23 6.92 -3.01
N SER A 159 14.68 5.74 -2.69
CA SER A 159 14.92 4.52 -3.47
C SER A 159 14.19 4.50 -4.79
N ALA A 160 12.96 5.02 -4.85
CA ALA A 160 12.22 5.16 -6.10
C ALA A 160 12.96 6.10 -7.07
N LYS A 161 13.47 7.23 -6.57
CA LYS A 161 14.27 8.15 -7.38
C LYS A 161 15.58 7.51 -7.83
N LYS A 162 16.27 6.79 -6.94
CA LYS A 162 17.56 6.14 -7.25
C LYS A 162 17.44 5.03 -8.29
N HIS A 163 16.39 4.21 -8.22
CA HIS A 163 16.29 3.00 -9.04
C HIS A 163 15.55 3.20 -10.35
N TRP A 164 14.59 4.14 -10.39
CA TRP A 164 13.70 4.32 -11.53
C TRP A 164 13.56 5.78 -11.96
N GLU A 165 14.19 6.72 -11.26
CA GLU A 165 14.05 8.17 -11.48
C GLU A 165 12.62 8.72 -11.32
N VAL A 166 11.73 7.95 -10.69
CA VAL A 166 10.30 8.27 -10.48
C VAL A 166 10.01 8.80 -9.08
N LYS A 167 8.80 9.32 -8.89
CA LYS A 167 8.25 9.64 -7.57
C LYS A 167 7.45 8.46 -7.03
N GLN A 168 7.64 8.19 -5.74
CA GLN A 168 6.80 7.31 -4.94
C GLN A 168 6.82 7.83 -3.52
N THR A 169 5.71 8.39 -3.09
CA THR A 169 5.51 9.04 -1.80
C THR A 169 4.46 8.26 -1.04
N PRO A 170 4.83 7.56 0.05
CA PRO A 170 3.86 6.93 0.93
C PRO A 170 2.83 7.91 1.48
N ASN A 171 1.61 7.44 1.71
CA ASN A 171 0.58 8.18 2.42
C ASN A 171 0.15 7.45 3.69
N PHE A 172 -0.16 8.21 4.74
CA PHE A 172 -0.45 7.69 6.06
C PHE A 172 -1.68 8.41 6.61
N ASP A 173 -2.63 7.64 7.10
CA ASP A 173 -3.75 8.11 7.89
C ASP A 173 -3.69 7.47 9.28
N LEU A 174 -3.93 8.25 10.32
CA LEU A 174 -3.79 7.82 11.71
C LEU A 174 -4.94 8.38 12.54
N MET A 175 -5.68 7.46 13.17
CA MET A 175 -6.62 7.75 14.24
C MET A 175 -5.98 7.38 15.57
N ALA A 176 -5.98 8.34 16.50
CA ALA A 176 -5.56 8.17 17.90
C ALA A 176 -4.05 7.88 18.10
N GLU A 177 -3.70 6.98 19.03
CA GLU A 177 -2.37 6.95 19.66
C GLU A 177 -1.26 6.29 18.82
N ASP A 178 0.00 6.72 19.02
CA ASP A 178 1.19 6.07 18.46
C ASP A 178 1.55 4.78 19.21
N PHE A 179 1.26 3.63 18.60
CA PHE A 179 1.41 2.32 19.22
C PHE A 179 2.58 1.48 18.68
N THR A 180 3.03 0.53 19.49
CA THR A 180 4.08 -0.44 19.13
C THR A 180 3.56 -1.47 18.13
N ILE A 181 4.31 -1.69 17.04
CA ILE A 181 4.05 -2.67 15.98
C ILE A 181 4.98 -3.89 16.07
N ALA A 182 6.22 -3.69 16.53
CA ALA A 182 7.18 -4.79 16.66
C ALA A 182 8.06 -4.64 17.91
N LEU A 183 8.51 -5.77 18.45
CA LEU A 183 9.53 -5.85 19.49
C LEU A 183 10.83 -6.35 18.85
N LEU A 184 11.92 -5.63 19.07
CA LEU A 184 13.24 -6.01 18.60
C LEU A 184 13.83 -7.03 19.56
N LYS A 185 14.02 -8.27 19.09
CA LYS A 185 14.76 -9.29 19.83
C LYS A 185 16.24 -8.93 19.80
N ARG A 186 16.86 -8.96 20.98
CA ARG A 186 18.31 -8.90 21.14
C ARG A 186 18.91 -10.28 21.01
#